data_AF-A0A1G1P4R0-F1
#
_entry.id   AF-A0A1G1P4R0-F1
#
_cell.length_a   1.000
_cell.length_b   1.000
_cell.length_c   1.000
_cell.angle_alpha   90.00
_cell.angle_beta   90.00
_cell.angle_gamma   90.00
#
_symmetry.space_group_name_H-M   'P 1'
#
loop_
_entity.id
_entity.type
_entity.pdbx_description
1 polymer ?
#
loop_
_entity_poly.entity_id
_entity_poly.type
_entity_poly.pdbx_seq_one_letter_code
_entity_poly.pdbx_strand_id
1 'polypeptide(L)'
;MCRGYNTFIHWDDKIKKGGDMSKQYDFKGEWEKTRERLTKFSKDALEVAKKGEKELVKFSRLGKLHVDATAVGLKREQLYYLVGREYVKASTPEKPTPAIAKLLDELKAVEGQQKAIRTKLKNVK
;
A
#
# COMPACT_ATOMS: atom_id res chain seq x y z
N MET A 1 -53.26 27.75 81.32
CA MET A 1 -53.05 26.99 80.06
C MET A 1 -53.02 27.98 78.90
N CYS A 2 -51.83 28.36 78.43
CA CYS A 2 -51.68 29.18 77.23
C CYS A 2 -50.61 28.52 76.36
N ARG A 3 -51.03 27.93 75.23
CA ARG A 3 -50.14 27.40 74.19
C ARG A 3 -49.73 28.56 73.31
N GLY A 4 -48.51 29.05 73.50
CA GLY A 4 -47.86 29.99 72.60
C GLY A 4 -47.31 29.24 71.39
N TYR A 5 -47.86 29.52 70.22
CA TYR A 5 -47.20 29.24 68.94
C TYR A 5 -45.97 30.12 68.83
N ASN A 6 -44.80 29.54 68.59
CA ASN A 6 -43.70 30.30 68.00
C ASN A 6 -43.08 29.47 66.87
N THR A 7 -43.47 29.88 65.66
CA THR A 7 -42.82 29.59 64.39
C THR A 7 -41.40 30.17 64.41
N PHE A 8 -40.39 29.30 64.42
CA PHE A 8 -39.07 29.69 63.95
C PHE A 8 -38.49 28.54 63.13
N ILE A 9 -38.88 28.52 61.86
CA ILE A 9 -38.23 27.73 60.82
C ILE A 9 -36.83 28.32 60.68
N HIS A 10 -35.86 27.67 61.34
CA HIS A 10 -34.46 28.02 61.22
C HIS A 10 -34.00 27.61 59.82
N TRP A 11 -33.86 28.60 58.94
CA TRP A 11 -33.32 28.50 57.58
C TRP A 11 -31.80 28.22 57.56
N ASP A 12 -31.31 27.39 58.46
CA ASP A 12 -29.89 27.03 58.57
C ASP A 12 -29.67 25.58 58.14
N ASP A 13 -30.29 25.19 57.02
CA ASP A 13 -29.77 24.13 56.16
C ASP A 13 -28.58 24.71 55.38
N LYS A 14 -27.55 25.03 56.16
CA LYS A 14 -26.17 25.18 55.73
C LYS A 14 -25.85 24.02 54.81
N ILE A 15 -25.85 24.32 53.51
CA ILE A 15 -25.05 23.73 52.44
C ILE A 15 -24.13 22.65 52.98
N LYS A 16 -24.69 21.44 53.19
CA LYS A 16 -23.95 20.30 53.69
C LYS A 16 -23.25 19.70 52.47
N LYS A 17 -22.03 20.19 52.27
CA LYS A 17 -20.93 19.48 51.62
C LYS A 17 -21.22 19.06 50.18
N GLY A 18 -21.26 20.05 49.30
CA GLY A 18 -20.61 19.89 48.00
C GLY A 18 -19.10 19.77 48.26
N GLY A 19 -18.57 18.56 48.17
CA GLY A 19 -17.14 18.31 48.34
C GLY A 19 -16.86 16.95 48.95
N ASP A 20 -16.82 15.91 48.11
CA ASP A 20 -15.52 15.35 47.76
C ASP A 20 -15.61 14.53 46.46
N MET A 21 -15.43 15.20 45.32
CA MET A 21 -15.08 14.56 44.04
C MET A 21 -13.57 14.69 43.79
N SER A 22 -12.74 14.77 44.83
CA SER A 22 -11.30 14.59 44.66
C SER A 22 -10.99 13.09 44.54
N LYS A 23 -11.44 12.50 43.42
CA LYS A 23 -10.63 11.44 42.81
C LYS A 23 -9.31 12.12 42.50
N GLN A 24 -8.36 12.00 43.42
CA GLN A 24 -7.00 12.49 43.27
C GLN A 24 -6.44 11.72 42.07
N TYR A 25 -6.63 12.31 40.89
CA TYR A 25 -6.33 11.68 39.63
C TYR A 25 -4.81 11.63 39.56
N ASP A 26 -4.26 10.44 39.59
CA ASP A 26 -2.82 10.25 39.63
C ASP A 26 -2.25 10.46 38.22
N PHE A 27 -2.20 11.73 37.82
CA PHE A 27 -1.74 12.19 36.52
C PHE A 27 -0.36 11.63 36.18
N LYS A 28 0.48 11.41 37.19
CA LYS A 28 1.82 10.88 37.02
C LYS A 28 1.78 9.40 36.61
N GLY A 29 0.99 8.58 37.31
CA GLY A 29 0.82 7.16 36.98
C GLY A 29 0.10 6.93 35.64
N GLU A 30 -0.86 7.78 35.29
CA GLU A 30 -1.53 7.70 33.98
C GLU A 30 -0.64 8.20 32.83
N TRP A 31 0.18 9.21 33.08
CA TRP A 31 1.16 9.69 32.12
C TRP A 31 2.22 8.64 31.81
N GLU A 32 2.73 7.94 32.82
CA GLU A 32 3.70 6.85 32.63
C GLU A 32 3.09 5.69 31.82
N LYS A 33 1.86 5.25 32.15
CA LYS A 33 1.14 4.23 31.37
C LYS A 33 0.90 4.66 29.92
N THR A 34 0.59 5.94 29.70
CA THR A 34 0.37 6.49 28.36
C THR A 34 1.68 6.54 27.58
N ARG A 35 2.78 6.94 28.22
CA ARG A 35 4.12 6.97 27.62
C ARG A 35 4.61 5.57 27.23
N GLU A 36 4.38 4.57 28.07
CA GLU A 36 4.70 3.18 27.74
C GLU A 36 3.89 2.67 26.55
N ARG A 37 2.58 2.96 26.50
CA ARG A 37 1.72 2.62 25.36
C ARG A 37 2.20 3.32 24.08
N LEU A 38 2.50 4.61 24.14
CA LEU A 38 3.02 5.37 23.00
C LEU A 38 4.35 4.81 22.49
N THR A 39 5.22 4.39 23.40
CA THR A 39 6.51 3.77 23.05
C THR A 39 6.29 2.41 22.36
N LYS A 40 5.32 1.61 22.80
CA LYS A 40 4.93 0.36 22.12
C LYS A 40 4.37 0.64 20.73
N PHE A 41 3.43 1.58 20.61
CA PHE A 41 2.89 2.01 19.31
C PHE A 41 3.98 2.51 18.35
N SER A 42 4.95 3.27 18.85
CA SER A 42 6.07 3.76 18.04
C SER A 42 6.93 2.61 17.51
N LYS A 43 7.21 1.58 18.33
CA LYS A 43 7.93 0.37 17.91
C LYS A 43 7.12 -0.42 16.87
N ASP A 44 5.84 -0.62 17.11
CA ASP A 44 4.95 -1.35 16.19
C ASP A 44 4.84 -0.61 14.85
N ALA A 45 4.70 0.71 14.86
CA ALA A 45 4.69 1.53 13.66
C ALA A 45 6.00 1.42 12.86
N LEU A 46 7.15 1.36 13.56
CA LEU A 46 8.45 1.19 12.94
C LEU A 46 8.62 -0.20 12.32
N GLU A 47 8.09 -1.25 12.95
CA GLU A 47 8.06 -2.59 12.36
C GLU A 47 7.15 -2.67 11.13
N VAL A 48 5.97 -2.03 11.19
CA VAL A 48 5.04 -1.95 10.06
C VAL A 48 5.67 -1.18 8.91
N ALA A 49 6.34 -0.06 9.17
CA ALA A 49 7.07 0.71 8.16
C ALA A 49 8.16 -0.14 7.49
N LYS A 50 8.98 -0.86 8.28
CA LYS A 50 10.01 -1.77 7.75
C LYS A 50 9.43 -2.91 6.90
N LYS A 51 8.28 -3.46 7.29
CA LYS A 51 7.56 -4.47 6.48
C LYS A 51 7.01 -3.85 5.21
N GLY A 52 6.43 -2.65 5.31
CA GLY A 52 5.92 -1.87 4.18
C GLY A 52 6.99 -1.55 3.15
N GLU A 53 8.18 -1.12 3.57
CA GLU A 53 9.32 -0.87 2.68
C GLU A 53 9.73 -2.13 1.91
N LYS A 54 9.81 -3.28 2.59
CA LYS A 54 10.15 -4.56 1.94
C LYS A 54 9.11 -4.96 0.89
N GLU A 55 7.83 -4.85 1.22
CA GLU A 55 6.75 -5.18 0.29
C GLU A 55 6.66 -4.16 -0.87
N LEU A 56 6.89 -2.88 -0.61
CA LEU A 56 6.93 -1.85 -1.64
C LEU A 56 8.05 -2.10 -2.65
N VAL A 57 9.24 -2.51 -2.17
CA VAL A 57 10.37 -2.85 -3.05
C VAL A 57 10.04 -4.09 -3.90
N LYS A 58 9.41 -5.12 -3.32
CA LYS A 58 8.96 -6.29 -4.09
C LYS A 58 7.91 -5.90 -5.14
N PHE A 59 6.89 -5.15 -4.74
CA PHE A 59 5.81 -4.71 -5.61
C PHE A 59 6.34 -3.83 -6.75
N SER A 60 7.25 -2.90 -6.46
CA SER A 60 7.89 -2.05 -7.48
C SER A 60 8.66 -2.88 -8.50
N ARG A 61 9.46 -3.87 -8.05
CA ARG A 61 10.17 -4.80 -8.96
C ARG A 61 9.21 -5.60 -9.83
N LEU A 62 8.14 -6.11 -9.25
CA LEU A 62 7.12 -6.90 -9.94
C LEU A 62 6.36 -6.04 -10.97
N GLY A 63 5.98 -4.83 -10.58
CA GLY A 63 5.34 -3.84 -11.45
C GLY A 63 6.22 -3.46 -12.65
N LYS A 64 7.52 -3.20 -12.42
CA LYS A 64 8.48 -2.95 -13.51
C LYS A 64 8.53 -4.12 -14.49
N LEU A 65 8.64 -5.35 -13.99
CA LEU A 65 8.67 -6.54 -14.84
C LEU A 65 7.38 -6.72 -15.65
N HIS A 66 6.22 -6.37 -15.08
CA HIS A 66 4.94 -6.41 -15.81
C HIS A 66 4.86 -5.37 -16.93
N VAL A 67 5.31 -4.15 -16.67
CA VAL A 67 5.37 -3.10 -17.70
C VAL A 67 6.34 -3.50 -18.81
N ASP A 68 7.53 -4.01 -18.45
CA ASP A 68 8.51 -4.51 -19.41
C ASP A 68 7.95 -5.67 -20.26
N ALA A 69 7.25 -6.62 -19.63
CA ALA A 69 6.61 -7.73 -20.33
C ALA A 69 5.56 -7.26 -21.35
N THR A 70 4.75 -6.27 -20.97
CA THR A 70 3.71 -5.69 -21.84
C THR A 70 4.33 -4.95 -23.02
N ALA A 71 5.38 -4.15 -22.78
CA ALA A 71 6.10 -3.44 -23.83
C ALA A 71 6.74 -4.40 -24.86
N VAL A 72 7.31 -5.52 -24.40
CA VAL A 72 7.83 -6.58 -25.28
C VAL A 72 6.71 -7.26 -26.08
N GLY A 73 5.53 -7.47 -25.48
CA GLY A 73 4.34 -7.98 -26.18
C GLY A 73 3.91 -7.06 -27.33
N LEU A 74 3.79 -5.76 -27.07
CA LEU A 74 3.44 -4.76 -28.08
C LEU A 74 4.46 -4.70 -29.23
N LYS A 75 5.76 -4.76 -28.92
CA LYS A 75 6.80 -4.81 -29.95
C LYS A 75 6.66 -6.05 -30.84
N ARG A 76 6.32 -7.19 -30.27
CA ARG A 76 6.09 -8.43 -31.03
C ARG A 76 4.92 -8.29 -31.99
N GLU A 77 3.80 -7.75 -31.53
CA GLU A 77 2.62 -7.49 -32.38
C GLU A 77 2.95 -6.50 -33.51
N GLN A 78 3.67 -5.43 -33.21
CA GLN A 78 4.12 -4.46 -34.20
C GLN A 78 5.02 -5.10 -35.26
N LEU A 79 5.97 -5.95 -34.87
CA LEU A 79 6.82 -6.69 -35.80
C LEU A 79 6.01 -7.66 -36.67
N TYR A 80 5.04 -8.38 -36.12
CA TYR A 80 4.14 -9.23 -36.93
C TYR A 80 3.35 -8.43 -37.96
N TYR A 81 2.86 -7.24 -37.58
CA TYR A 81 2.16 -6.35 -38.51
C TYR A 81 3.08 -5.89 -39.65
N LEU A 82 4.33 -5.50 -39.35
CA LEU A 82 5.32 -5.11 -40.36
C LEU A 82 5.67 -6.27 -41.30
N VAL A 83 5.85 -7.48 -40.76
CA VAL A 83 6.09 -8.69 -41.56
C VAL A 83 4.90 -8.95 -42.49
N GLY A 84 3.67 -8.90 -41.98
CA GLY A 84 2.46 -9.08 -42.80
C GLY A 84 2.33 -8.03 -43.89
N ARG A 85 2.62 -6.76 -43.58
CA ARG A 85 2.60 -5.65 -44.54
C ARG A 85 3.63 -5.87 -45.66
N GLU A 86 4.86 -6.23 -45.33
CA GLU A 86 5.91 -6.50 -46.31
C GLU A 86 5.61 -7.75 -47.13
N TYR A 87 5.00 -8.78 -46.52
CA TYR A 87 4.57 -10.00 -47.21
C TYR A 87 3.51 -9.72 -48.29
N VAL A 88 2.51 -8.88 -47.97
CA VAL A 88 1.47 -8.47 -48.92
C VAL A 88 2.05 -7.60 -50.04
N LYS A 89 2.95 -6.66 -49.72
CA LYS A 89 3.63 -5.82 -50.72
C LYS A 89 4.49 -6.60 -51.70
N ALA A 90 5.11 -7.68 -51.24
CA ALA A 90 5.99 -8.51 -52.06
C ALA A 90 5.24 -9.53 -52.93
N SER A 91 3.90 -9.51 -52.96
CA SER A 91 3.04 -10.41 -53.76
C SER A 91 3.45 -11.88 -53.66
N THR A 92 3.46 -12.42 -52.43
CA THR A 92 3.79 -13.82 -52.12
C THR A 92 5.14 -14.28 -52.67
N PRO A 93 6.26 -13.75 -52.14
CA PRO A 93 7.57 -14.21 -52.57
C PRO A 93 7.80 -15.65 -52.07
N GLU A 94 8.22 -16.56 -52.96
CA GLU A 94 8.61 -17.95 -52.62
C GLU A 94 9.76 -18.03 -51.62
N LYS A 95 10.55 -16.95 -51.50
CA LYS A 95 11.67 -16.82 -50.56
C LYS A 95 11.52 -15.56 -49.73
N PRO A 96 11.86 -15.58 -48.43
CA PRO A 96 11.85 -14.38 -47.61
C PRO A 96 12.78 -13.34 -48.22
N THR A 97 12.21 -12.19 -48.56
CA THR A 97 12.98 -11.02 -48.97
C THR A 97 13.92 -10.60 -47.83
N PRO A 98 15.06 -9.94 -48.13
CA PRO A 98 16.02 -9.54 -47.11
C PRO A 98 15.42 -8.63 -46.03
N ALA A 99 14.35 -7.90 -46.35
CA ALA A 99 13.58 -7.10 -45.40
C ALA A 99 12.80 -7.99 -44.40
N ILE A 100 12.14 -9.05 -44.89
CA ILE A 100 11.42 -10.02 -44.03
C ILE A 100 12.40 -10.81 -43.16
N ALA A 101 13.56 -11.20 -43.70
CA ALA A 101 14.59 -11.91 -42.94
C ALA A 101 15.09 -11.10 -41.72
N LYS A 102 15.35 -9.80 -41.91
CA LYS A 102 15.72 -8.89 -40.80
C LYS A 102 14.63 -8.80 -39.74
N LEU A 103 13.37 -8.65 -40.14
CA LEU A 103 12.24 -8.58 -39.22
C LEU A 103 12.04 -9.90 -38.45
N LEU A 104 12.29 -11.05 -39.08
CA LEU A 104 12.24 -12.36 -38.42
C LEU A 104 13.37 -12.53 -37.39
N ASP A 105 14.57 -12.03 -37.67
CA ASP A 105 15.68 -12.06 -36.70
C ASP A 105 15.41 -11.14 -35.50
N GLU A 106 14.84 -9.96 -35.73
CA GLU A 106 14.36 -9.08 -34.66
C GLU A 106 13.26 -9.76 -33.82
N LEU A 107 12.34 -10.48 -34.47
CA LEU A 107 11.28 -11.21 -33.78
C LEU A 107 11.85 -12.31 -32.87
N LYS A 108 12.84 -13.07 -33.33
CA LYS A 108 13.55 -14.07 -32.50
C LYS A 108 14.24 -13.42 -31.29
N ALA A 109 14.85 -12.25 -31.48
CA ALA A 109 15.47 -11.51 -30.38
C ALA A 109 14.43 -11.08 -29.33
N VAL A 110 13.27 -10.57 -29.77
CA VAL A 110 12.15 -10.18 -28.89
C VAL A 110 11.56 -11.39 -28.16
N GLU A 111 11.43 -12.55 -28.81
CA GLU A 111 11.00 -13.78 -28.16
C GLU A 111 11.99 -14.27 -27.08
N GLY A 112 13.29 -14.12 -27.32
CA GLY A 112 14.34 -14.37 -26.32
C GLY A 112 14.19 -13.47 -25.09
N GLN A 113 13.94 -12.17 -25.31
CA GLN A 113 13.65 -11.22 -24.24
C GLN A 113 12.38 -11.58 -23.46
N GLN A 114 11.31 -11.98 -24.15
CA GLN A 114 10.05 -12.40 -23.53
C GLN A 114 10.26 -13.63 -22.63
N LYS A 115 11.04 -14.63 -23.10
CA LYS A 115 11.42 -15.79 -22.29
C LYS A 115 12.22 -15.37 -21.05
N ALA A 116 13.21 -14.50 -21.21
CA ALA A 116 14.02 -14.02 -20.09
C ALA A 116 13.17 -13.29 -19.03
N ILE A 117 12.25 -12.41 -19.44
CA ILE A 117 11.34 -11.72 -18.51
C ILE A 117 10.40 -12.71 -17.82
N ARG A 118 9.87 -13.70 -18.53
CA ARG A 118 9.05 -14.77 -17.92
C ARG A 118 9.82 -15.58 -16.89
N THR A 119 11.08 -15.93 -17.17
CA THR A 119 11.94 -16.63 -16.20
C THR A 119 12.21 -15.75 -14.98
N LYS A 120 12.47 -14.44 -15.17
CA LYS A 120 12.62 -13.50 -14.07
C LYS A 120 11.35 -13.43 -13.21
N LEU A 121 10.17 -13.32 -13.82
CA LEU A 121 8.88 -13.33 -13.10
C LEU A 121 8.67 -14.61 -12.28
N LYS A 122 9.03 -15.78 -12.82
CA LYS A 122 8.95 -17.06 -12.07
C LYS A 122 9.90 -17.11 -10.88
N ASN A 123 11.04 -16.42 -10.98
CA ASN A 123 12.08 -16.38 -9.95
C ASN A 123 11.85 -15.27 -8.91
N VAL A 124 10.91 -14.33 -9.13
CA VAL A 124 10.44 -13.40 -8.09
C VAL A 124 9.42 -14.16 -7.23
N LYS A 125 9.91 -15.04 -6.37
CA LYS A 125 9.14 -15.66 -5.26
C LYS A 125 9.69 -15.19 -3.92
#